data_AF-A0AA37K5A7-F1
#
_entry.id   AF-A0AA37K5A7-F1
#
_cell.length_a   1.000
_cell.length_b   1.000
_cell.length_c   1.000
_cell.angle_alpha   90.00
_cell.angle_beta   90.00
_cell.angle_gamma   90.00
#
_symmetry.space_group_name_H-M   'P 1'
#
loop_
_entity.id
_entity.type
_entity.pdbx_description
1 polymer ?
#
loop_
_entity_poly.entity_id
_entity_poly.type
_entity_poly.pdbx_seq_one_letter_code
_entity_poly.pdbx_strand_id
1 'polypeptide(L)'
;MRPNKTIEVYQLKIELLPFCQCPYPELLNDKERQIGYIRGDHDGYRWWTTWWPSHLEFLTDGCKTEFNGVLNHLIAHDFPNGVPDIVAFTNHYPQAAIGDPGWGEYSFFVDGRECGYWVRLITRYRDYNLYLYGFTKTIENGGKSCER
;
A
#
# COMPACT_ATOMS: atom_id res chain seq x y z
N MET A 1 13.60 1.24 -20.55
CA MET A 1 13.37 1.34 -19.09
C MET A 1 12.75 2.71 -18.82
N ARG A 2 11.50 2.77 -18.35
CA ARG A 2 10.97 4.02 -17.80
C ARG A 2 11.52 4.14 -16.37
N PRO A 3 12.06 5.31 -15.96
CA PRO A 3 12.64 5.45 -14.63
C PRO A 3 11.57 5.27 -13.55
N ASN A 4 11.93 4.61 -12.46
CA ASN A 4 11.10 4.56 -11.25
C ASN A 4 10.83 6.00 -10.81
N LYS A 5 9.56 6.35 -10.65
CA LYS A 5 9.14 7.69 -10.28
C LYS A 5 9.09 7.76 -8.76
N THR A 6 10.11 8.39 -8.17
CA THR A 6 10.05 8.85 -6.78
C THR A 6 9.15 10.08 -6.73
N ILE A 7 8.06 10.02 -5.97
CA ILE A 7 7.24 11.19 -5.67
C ILE A 7 7.56 11.60 -4.24
N GLU A 8 8.09 12.80 -4.07
CA GLU A 8 8.38 13.41 -2.77
C GLU A 8 7.09 14.01 -2.22
N VAL A 9 6.52 13.42 -1.17
CA VAL A 9 5.43 14.05 -0.43
C VAL A 9 5.71 13.94 1.07
N TYR A 10 5.82 15.08 1.76
CA TYR A 10 6.01 15.17 3.22
C TYR A 10 7.10 14.23 3.80
N GLN A 11 8.31 14.27 3.25
CA GLN A 11 9.47 13.45 3.69
C GLN A 11 9.31 11.92 3.57
N LEU A 12 8.25 11.42 2.94
CA LEU A 12 8.08 10.00 2.63
C LEU A 12 8.51 9.73 1.19
N LYS A 13 9.52 8.86 1.04
CA LYS A 13 10.00 8.41 -0.27
C LYS A 13 9.05 7.33 -0.79
N ILE A 14 8.03 7.72 -1.54
CA ILE A 14 7.12 6.74 -2.15
C ILE A 14 7.81 6.16 -3.38
N GLU A 15 8.46 5.00 -3.22
CA GLU A 15 8.91 4.20 -4.34
C GLU A 15 7.75 3.35 -4.86
N LEU A 16 7.07 3.84 -5.91
CA LEU A 16 6.11 3.04 -6.69
C LEU A 16 6.87 1.96 -7.46
N LEU A 17 7.26 0.91 -6.76
CA LEU A 17 7.93 -0.22 -7.40
C LEU A 17 6.87 -1.00 -8.19
N PRO A 18 7.12 -1.27 -9.49
CA PRO A 18 6.39 -2.32 -10.20
C PRO A 18 6.39 -3.59 -9.34
N PHE A 19 5.32 -4.40 -9.39
CA PHE A 19 5.23 -5.66 -8.63
C PHE A 19 6.51 -6.51 -8.73
N CYS A 20 7.19 -6.50 -9.88
CA CYS A 20 8.43 -7.21 -10.16
C CYS A 20 9.72 -6.59 -9.58
N GLN A 21 9.65 -5.43 -8.92
CA GLN A 21 10.78 -4.76 -8.27
C GLN A 21 10.55 -4.53 -6.77
N CYS A 22 9.40 -4.95 -6.22
CA CYS A 22 9.20 -4.97 -4.78
C CYS A 22 10.31 -5.83 -4.14
N PRO A 23 11.14 -5.31 -3.22
CA PRO A 23 12.19 -6.09 -2.57
C PRO A 23 11.64 -7.19 -1.67
N TYR A 24 10.32 -7.23 -1.42
CA TYR A 24 9.68 -8.15 -0.49
C TYR A 24 8.32 -8.68 -0.98
N PRO A 25 8.25 -9.38 -2.14
CA PRO A 25 7.00 -9.98 -2.63
C PRO A 25 6.47 -11.06 -1.66
N GLU A 26 7.34 -11.61 -0.82
CA GLU A 26 7.02 -12.52 0.28
C GLU A 26 6.19 -11.88 1.41
N LEU A 27 6.20 -10.54 1.58
CA LEU A 27 5.42 -9.88 2.65
C LEU A 27 3.91 -10.11 2.50
N LEU A 28 3.40 -10.29 1.28
CA LEU A 28 2.00 -10.65 1.05
C LEU A 28 1.59 -11.98 1.71
N ASN A 29 2.55 -12.90 1.85
CA ASN A 29 2.35 -14.21 2.47
C ASN A 29 2.95 -14.30 3.88
N ASP A 30 3.78 -13.32 4.27
CA ASP A 30 4.38 -13.21 5.59
C ASP A 30 3.39 -12.61 6.60
N LYS A 31 2.40 -13.43 6.96
CA LYS A 31 1.42 -13.07 7.99
C LYS A 31 2.09 -12.77 9.32
N GLU A 32 3.23 -13.37 9.60
CA GLU A 32 3.96 -13.22 10.87
C GLU A 32 4.52 -11.79 11.03
N ARG A 33 4.75 -11.07 9.92
CA ARG A 33 5.21 -9.67 9.94
C ARG A 33 4.10 -8.64 9.77
N GLN A 34 2.85 -9.07 9.59
CA GLN A 34 1.75 -8.17 9.33
C GLN A 34 1.27 -7.47 10.61
N ILE A 35 1.42 -6.15 10.68
CA ILE A 35 0.92 -5.35 11.81
C ILE A 35 -0.61 -5.32 11.81
N GLY A 36 -1.18 -5.22 10.62
CA GLY A 36 -2.62 -5.19 10.37
C GLY A 36 -2.90 -4.54 9.02
N TYR A 37 -4.17 -4.23 8.76
CA TYR A 37 -4.54 -3.51 7.55
C TYR A 37 -5.74 -2.60 7.76
N ILE A 38 -5.80 -1.55 6.96
CA ILE A 38 -6.96 -0.67 6.85
C ILE A 38 -7.69 -1.01 5.57
N ARG A 39 -9.01 -1.20 5.66
CA ARG A 39 -9.89 -1.21 4.50
C ARG A 39 -10.53 0.16 4.36
N GLY A 40 -10.43 0.75 3.18
CA GLY A 40 -11.14 1.95 2.74
C GLY A 40 -12.26 1.58 1.78
N ASP A 41 -13.46 2.10 2.02
CA ASP A 41 -14.64 1.98 1.17
C ASP A 41 -15.08 3.39 0.75
N HIS A 42 -15.25 3.65 -0.55
CA HIS A 42 -15.73 4.95 -1.02
C HIS A 42 -17.22 4.89 -1.38
N ASP A 43 -18.05 5.71 -0.73
CA ASP A 43 -19.51 5.70 -0.94
C ASP A 43 -19.98 6.60 -2.11
N GLY A 44 -19.03 7.24 -2.80
CA GLY A 44 -19.30 8.21 -3.87
C GLY A 44 -19.21 9.66 -3.39
N TYR A 45 -19.13 9.89 -2.08
CA TYR A 45 -18.94 11.21 -1.48
C TYR A 45 -17.66 11.29 -0.63
N ARG A 46 -17.35 10.23 0.12
CA ARG A 46 -16.15 10.16 0.95
C ARG A 46 -15.64 8.74 1.15
N TRP A 47 -14.41 8.66 1.64
CA TRP A 47 -13.83 7.43 2.16
C TRP A 47 -14.31 7.14 3.58
N TRP A 48 -14.69 5.88 3.80
CA TRP A 48 -14.88 5.25 5.10
C TRP A 48 -13.75 4.27 5.34
N THR A 49 -13.21 4.21 6.56
CA THR A 49 -12.05 3.36 6.85
C THR A 49 -12.30 2.50 8.07
N THR A 50 -11.91 1.22 8.00
CA THR A 50 -11.96 0.26 9.11
C THR A 50 -10.58 -0.34 9.34
N TRP A 51 -10.12 -0.34 10.59
CA TRP A 51 -8.85 -0.95 11.00
C TRP A 51 -9.03 -2.41 11.43
N TRP A 52 -8.15 -3.27 10.93
CA TRP A 52 -8.09 -4.69 11.25
C TRP A 52 -6.69 -5.02 11.79
N PRO A 53 -6.49 -5.06 13.12
CA PRO A 53 -5.21 -5.39 13.72
C PRO A 53 -4.83 -6.86 13.48
N SER A 54 -3.52 -7.13 13.42
CA SER A 54 -2.96 -8.49 13.41
C SER A 54 -1.90 -8.62 14.50
N HIS A 55 -0.64 -8.24 14.25
CA HIS A 55 0.46 -8.28 15.22
C HIS A 55 0.76 -6.89 15.79
N LEU A 56 0.00 -6.50 16.83
CA LEU A 56 0.10 -5.19 17.47
C LEU A 56 1.41 -4.99 18.24
N GLU A 57 2.11 -6.06 18.59
CA GLU A 57 3.45 -6.04 19.16
C GLU A 57 4.47 -5.31 18.27
N PHE A 58 4.21 -5.23 16.97
CA PHE A 58 5.04 -4.49 16.00
C PHE A 58 4.54 -3.08 15.72
N LEU A 59 3.38 -2.67 16.24
CA LEU A 59 2.82 -1.34 16.04
C LEU A 59 3.49 -0.32 16.97
N THR A 60 4.67 0.15 16.58
CA THR A 60 5.34 1.28 17.24
C THR A 60 4.60 2.60 17.00
N ASP A 61 4.85 3.63 17.83
CA ASP A 61 4.29 4.97 17.63
C ASP A 61 4.72 5.59 16.30
N GLY A 62 5.96 5.30 15.86
CA GLY A 62 6.48 5.69 14.56
C GLY A 62 5.67 5.06 13.42
N CYS A 63 5.51 3.73 13.45
CA CYS A 63 4.71 3.03 12.44
C CYS A 63 3.26 3.47 12.46
N LYS A 64 2.64 3.72 13.62
CA LYS A 64 1.27 4.23 13.72
C LYS A 64 1.12 5.60 13.08
N THR A 65 2.08 6.50 13.32
CA THR A 65 2.09 7.85 12.74
C THR A 65 2.24 7.77 11.22
N GLU A 66 3.17 6.95 10.74
CA GLU A 66 3.42 6.75 9.31
C GLU A 66 2.23 6.07 8.61
N PHE A 67 1.59 5.07 9.23
CA PHE A 67 0.41 4.38 8.70
C PHE A 67 -0.73 5.37 8.43
N ASN A 68 -1.01 6.25 9.40
CA ASN A 68 -2.01 7.30 9.24
C ASN A 68 -1.60 8.32 8.17
N GLY A 69 -0.31 8.67 8.09
CA GLY A 69 0.23 9.56 7.07
C GLY A 69 0.03 9.02 5.66
N VAL A 70 0.41 7.76 5.42
CA VAL A 70 0.24 7.08 4.13
C VAL A 70 -1.24 6.99 3.77
N LEU A 71 -2.10 6.54 4.69
CA LEU A 71 -3.54 6.46 4.42
C LEU A 71 -4.13 7.82 4.04
N ASN A 72 -3.86 8.85 4.86
CA ASN A 72 -4.37 10.19 4.62
C ASN A 72 -3.90 10.75 3.28
N HIS A 73 -2.65 10.47 2.90
CA HIS A 73 -2.14 10.87 1.61
C HIS A 73 -2.93 10.23 0.46
N LEU A 74 -3.11 8.91 0.53
CA LEU A 74 -3.85 8.16 -0.49
C LEU A 74 -5.30 8.68 -0.63
N ILE A 75 -6.02 8.88 0.47
CA ILE A 75 -7.45 9.25 0.41
C ILE A 75 -7.69 10.74 0.18
N ALA A 76 -6.76 11.63 0.54
CA ALA A 76 -6.95 13.08 0.42
C ALA A 76 -6.29 13.68 -0.84
N HIS A 77 -5.23 13.05 -1.36
CA HIS A 77 -4.45 13.59 -2.46
C HIS A 77 -4.48 12.71 -3.70
N ASP A 78 -4.20 11.41 -3.55
CA ASP A 78 -4.11 10.53 -4.72
C ASP A 78 -5.49 10.09 -5.21
N PHE A 79 -6.42 9.75 -4.30
CA PHE A 79 -7.73 9.19 -4.61
C PHE A 79 -8.93 9.91 -3.96
N PRO A 80 -8.99 11.25 -3.90
CA PRO A 80 -10.07 11.97 -3.23
C PRO A 80 -11.49 11.67 -3.77
N ASN A 81 -11.61 11.27 -5.04
CA ASN A 81 -12.88 10.94 -5.69
C ASN A 81 -13.13 9.41 -5.78
N GLY A 82 -12.24 8.59 -5.20
CA GLY A 82 -12.38 7.13 -5.21
C GLY A 82 -12.06 6.49 -6.55
N VAL A 83 -13.02 5.74 -7.11
CA VAL A 83 -12.83 4.90 -8.30
C VAL A 83 -12.28 5.64 -9.53
N PRO A 84 -12.76 6.86 -9.88
CA PRO A 84 -12.23 7.58 -11.04
C PRO A 84 -10.73 7.86 -10.93
N ASP A 85 -10.27 8.26 -9.75
CA ASP A 85 -8.85 8.55 -9.52
C ASP A 85 -8.01 7.28 -9.53
N ILE A 86 -8.52 6.19 -8.95
CA ILE A 86 -7.87 4.88 -9.03
C ILE A 86 -7.74 4.43 -10.49
N VAL A 87 -8.80 4.54 -11.29
CA VAL A 87 -8.76 4.18 -12.72
C VAL A 87 -7.77 5.06 -13.49
N ALA A 88 -7.71 6.36 -13.18
CA ALA A 88 -6.74 7.26 -13.78
C ALA A 88 -5.30 6.86 -13.42
N PHE A 89 -5.05 6.55 -12.14
CA PHE A 89 -3.76 6.06 -11.65
C PHE A 89 -3.35 4.76 -12.35
N THR A 90 -4.25 3.80 -12.47
CA THR A 90 -3.92 2.48 -13.03
C THR A 90 -3.73 2.50 -14.54
N ASN A 91 -4.44 3.39 -15.25
CA ASN A 91 -4.15 3.67 -16.66
C ASN A 91 -2.76 4.30 -16.84
N HIS A 92 -2.31 5.11 -15.88
CA HIS A 92 -0.97 5.70 -15.92
C HIS A 92 0.14 4.69 -15.53
N TYR A 93 -0.18 3.75 -14.63
CA TYR A 93 0.72 2.71 -14.13
C TYR A 93 0.16 1.30 -14.38
N PRO A 94 0.06 0.85 -15.64
CA PRO A 94 -0.54 -0.44 -15.97
C PRO A 94 0.20 -1.64 -15.35
N GLN A 95 1.47 -1.48 -14.96
CA GLN A 95 2.25 -2.50 -14.25
C GLN A 95 1.77 -2.76 -12.81
N ALA A 96 0.88 -1.93 -12.28
CA ALA A 96 0.26 -2.16 -10.98
C ALA A 96 -0.88 -3.19 -11.04
N ALA A 97 -1.36 -3.56 -12.24
CA ALA A 97 -2.45 -4.52 -12.39
C ALA A 97 -2.08 -5.90 -11.82
N ILE A 98 -2.99 -6.49 -11.07
CA ILE A 98 -2.90 -7.87 -10.59
C ILE A 98 -3.73 -8.75 -11.54
N GLY A 99 -3.06 -9.67 -12.24
CA GLY A 99 -3.72 -10.55 -13.21
C GLY A 99 -4.09 -9.81 -14.50
N ASP A 100 -5.18 -10.22 -15.15
CA ASP A 100 -5.58 -9.58 -16.40
C ASP A 100 -6.13 -8.17 -16.11
N PRO A 101 -5.78 -7.14 -16.91
CA PRO A 101 -6.21 -5.76 -16.70
C PRO A 101 -7.73 -5.53 -16.55
N GLY A 102 -8.55 -6.47 -17.04
CA GLY A 102 -10.01 -6.43 -16.90
C GLY A 102 -10.55 -6.85 -15.53
N TRP A 103 -9.72 -7.43 -14.64
CA TRP A 103 -10.16 -7.91 -13.32
C TRP A 103 -10.38 -6.79 -12.32
N GLY A 104 -9.89 -5.57 -12.61
CA GLY A 104 -10.09 -4.41 -11.75
C GLY A 104 -9.41 -4.54 -10.41
N GLU A 105 -8.24 -5.18 -10.36
CA GLU A 105 -7.41 -5.26 -9.16
C GLU A 105 -6.02 -4.76 -9.46
N TYR A 106 -5.49 -3.97 -8.53
CA TYR A 106 -4.19 -3.33 -8.67
C TYR A 106 -3.47 -3.32 -7.33
N SER A 107 -2.15 -3.30 -7.37
CA SER A 107 -1.36 -3.14 -6.16
C SER A 107 -0.01 -2.50 -6.42
N PHE A 108 0.52 -1.88 -5.37
CA PHE A 108 1.87 -1.36 -5.34
C PHE A 108 2.36 -1.36 -3.89
N PHE A 109 3.68 -1.30 -3.75
CA PHE A 109 4.33 -1.18 -2.45
C PHE A 109 4.66 0.29 -2.19
N VAL A 110 4.61 0.69 -0.92
CA VAL A 110 5.15 1.96 -0.43
C VAL A 110 6.22 1.62 0.60
N ASP A 111 7.45 1.98 0.28
CA ASP A 111 8.58 1.84 1.19
C ASP A 111 8.60 3.00 2.19
N GLY A 112 7.92 2.83 3.33
CA GLY A 112 7.92 3.81 4.41
C GLY A 112 9.27 3.89 5.12
N ARG A 113 9.47 4.87 5.98
CA ARG A 113 10.66 4.96 6.84
C ARG A 113 10.63 3.93 7.96
N GLU A 114 9.50 3.83 8.66
CA GLU A 114 9.34 3.00 9.86
C GLU A 114 8.81 1.61 9.49
N CYS A 115 7.86 1.56 8.56
CA CYS A 115 7.15 0.36 8.17
C CYS A 115 7.06 0.20 6.64
N GLY A 116 6.80 -1.02 6.19
CA GLY A 116 6.51 -1.31 4.78
C GLY A 116 5.00 -1.36 4.55
N TYR A 117 4.53 -0.89 3.40
CA TYR A 117 3.09 -0.90 3.10
C TYR A 117 2.77 -1.54 1.77
N TRP A 118 1.79 -2.44 1.77
CA TRP A 118 1.19 -2.95 0.56
C TRP A 118 -0.17 -2.28 0.34
N VAL A 119 -0.32 -1.60 -0.79
CA VAL A 119 -1.60 -1.02 -1.20
C VAL A 119 -2.24 -1.94 -2.22
N ARG A 120 -3.48 -2.37 -1.98
CA ARG A 120 -4.33 -3.06 -2.96
C ARG A 120 -5.55 -2.20 -3.25
N LEU A 121 -5.85 -2.03 -4.52
CA LEU A 121 -6.97 -1.25 -5.03
C LEU A 121 -7.88 -2.18 -5.84
N ILE A 122 -9.18 -2.14 -5.56
CA ILE A 122 -10.19 -2.91 -6.27
C ILE A 122 -11.17 -1.92 -6.91
N THR A 123 -11.34 -2.01 -8.23
CA THR A 123 -12.21 -1.16 -9.06
C THR A 123 -13.39 -1.93 -9.64
N ARG A 124 -13.67 -3.13 -9.14
CA ARG A 124 -14.78 -3.96 -9.63
C ARG A 124 -16.10 -3.30 -9.31
N TYR A 125 -17.06 -3.40 -10.23
CA TYR A 125 -18.37 -2.81 -10.06
C TYR A 125 -19.02 -3.32 -8.75
N ARG A 126 -19.36 -2.37 -7.87
CA ARG A 126 -19.93 -2.59 -6.51
C ARG A 126 -19.00 -3.21 -5.48
N ASP A 127 -17.70 -3.27 -5.75
CA ASP A 127 -16.68 -3.81 -4.84
C ASP A 127 -15.44 -2.91 -4.86
N TYR A 128 -15.65 -1.63 -4.56
CA TYR A 128 -14.63 -0.59 -4.65
C TYR A 128 -13.91 -0.43 -3.30
N ASN A 129 -12.72 -1.00 -3.21
CA ASN A 129 -11.99 -1.04 -1.95
C ASN A 129 -10.54 -0.58 -2.12
N LEU A 130 -10.06 0.14 -1.12
CA LEU A 130 -8.64 0.33 -0.87
C LEU A 130 -8.26 -0.57 0.32
N TYR A 131 -7.15 -1.28 0.22
CA TYR A 131 -6.53 -1.94 1.36
C TYR A 131 -5.12 -1.41 1.53
N LEU A 132 -4.81 -0.92 2.73
CA LEU A 132 -3.46 -0.54 3.13
C LEU A 132 -3.00 -1.53 4.20
N TYR A 133 -2.19 -2.49 3.79
CA TYR A 133 -1.57 -3.46 4.69
C TYR A 133 -0.24 -2.88 5.19
N GLY A 134 0.00 -2.95 6.50
CA GLY A 134 1.27 -2.53 7.08
C GLY A 134 2.06 -3.72 7.62
N PHE A 135 3.37 -3.67 7.40
CA PHE A 135 4.31 -4.72 7.77
C PHE A 135 5.47 -4.13 8.56
N THR A 136 5.93 -4.89 9.54
CA THR A 136 7.17 -4.55 10.25
C THR A 136 8.38 -4.71 9.32
N LYS A 137 9.29 -3.74 9.39
CA LYS A 137 10.62 -3.85 8.77
C LYS A 137 11.61 -4.62 9.64
N THR A 138 11.27 -4.82 10.91
CA THR A 138 12.10 -5.56 11.85
C THR A 138 12.05 -7.04 11.47
N ILE A 139 13.05 -7.48 10.72
CA ILE A 139 13.36 -8.88 10.55
C ILE A 139 13.97 -9.31 11.88
N GLU A 140 13.18 -9.85 12.82
CA GLU A 140 13.79 -10.68 13.85
C GLU A 140 14.45 -11.86 13.13
N ASN A 141 15.77 -11.76 13.02
CA ASN A 141 16.62 -12.64 12.25
C ASN A 141 16.54 -14.07 12.78
N GLY A 142 15.73 -14.89 12.12
CA GLY A 142 16.12 -16.26 11.77
C GLY A 142 17.10 -16.27 10.59
N GLY A 143 18.11 -15.40 10.60
CA GLY A 143 19.21 -15.37 9.63
C GLY A 143 18.86 -14.88 8.21
N LYS A 144 19.08 -13.58 7.97
CA LYS A 144 20.04 -13.04 6.96
C LYS A 144 19.65 -11.59 6.70
N SER A 145 20.46 -10.68 7.22
CA SER A 145 20.45 -9.29 6.81
C SER A 145 20.75 -9.21 5.31
N CYS A 146 19.86 -8.59 4.54
CA CYS A 146 20.23 -7.98 3.28
C CYS A 146 21.00 -6.71 3.63
N GLU A 147 22.34 -6.78 3.59
CA GLU A 147 23.17 -5.59 3.64
C GLU A 147 22.94 -4.77 2.35
N ARG A 148 22.94 -3.44 2.52
CA ARG A 148 22.67 -2.41 1.51
C ARG A 148 23.71 -2.36 0.40
#